data_AF-A0A807LLQ6-F1
#
_entry.id   AF-A0A807LLQ6-F1
#
_cell.length_a   1.000
_cell.length_b   1.000
_cell.length_c   1.000
_cell.angle_alpha   90.00
_cell.angle_beta   90.00
_cell.angle_gamma   90.00
#
_symmetry.space_group_name_H-M   'P 1'
#
loop_
_entity.id
_entity.type
_entity.pdbx_description
1 polymer ?
#
loop_
_entity_poly.entity_id
_entity_poly.type
_entity_poly.pdbx_seq_one_letter_code
_entity_poly.pdbx_strand_id
1 'polypeptide(L)'
;MSESLNNKELIAVGHEFAKALSSDTPIIDIAKMMSRLAERLDCTTAVLRETAKQRDALAALQQQDITKVLDECSEYLDRDCIMESNGISYEVAAQRQVGAKALHDALIRKGAAL
;
A
#
# COMPACT_ATOMS: atom_id res chain seq x y z
N MET A 1 -61.45 -25.62 6.77
CA MET A 1 -61.04 -25.83 5.36
C MET A 1 -59.72 -25.14 4.99
N SER A 2 -58.89 -24.71 5.95
CA SER A 2 -57.65 -23.95 5.71
C SER A 2 -56.36 -24.78 5.81
N GLU A 3 -56.32 -25.82 6.64
CA GLU A 3 -55.10 -26.64 6.85
C GLU A 3 -54.69 -27.49 5.63
N SER A 4 -55.66 -27.94 4.81
CA SER A 4 -55.33 -28.78 3.64
C SER A 4 -54.69 -28.01 2.48
N LEU A 5 -54.92 -26.70 2.39
CA LEU A 5 -54.29 -25.82 1.39
C LEU A 5 -52.83 -25.57 1.75
N ASN A 6 -52.54 -25.35 3.04
CA ASN A 6 -51.18 -25.14 3.56
C ASN A 6 -50.27 -26.36 3.33
N ASN A 7 -50.80 -27.57 3.54
CA ASN A 7 -50.02 -28.80 3.32
C ASN A 7 -49.74 -29.06 1.83
N LYS A 8 -50.64 -28.67 0.92
CA LYS A 8 -50.43 -28.82 -0.53
C LYS A 8 -49.39 -27.84 -1.05
N GLU A 9 -49.42 -26.60 -0.58
CA GLU A 9 -48.39 -25.60 -0.90
C GLU A 9 -47.02 -26.03 -0.36
N LEU A 10 -46.96 -26.55 0.87
CA LEU A 10 -45.71 -27.08 1.45
C LEU A 10 -45.12 -28.23 0.64
N ILE A 11 -45.96 -29.17 0.17
CA ILE A 11 -45.52 -30.27 -0.69
C ILE A 11 -45.05 -29.76 -2.06
N ALA A 12 -45.73 -28.77 -2.64
CA ALA A 12 -45.35 -28.18 -3.91
C ALA A 12 -44.00 -27.46 -3.83
N VAL A 13 -43.79 -26.64 -2.80
CA VAL A 13 -42.52 -25.96 -2.53
C VAL A 13 -41.42 -26.97 -2.21
N GLY A 14 -41.72 -28.03 -1.46
CA GLY A 14 -40.78 -29.12 -1.18
C GLY A 14 -40.34 -29.86 -2.45
N HIS A 15 -41.25 -30.07 -3.40
CA HIS A 15 -40.94 -30.70 -4.69
C HIS A 15 -40.12 -29.77 -5.60
N GLU A 16 -40.41 -28.47 -5.60
CA GLU A 16 -39.63 -27.46 -6.33
C GLU A 16 -38.22 -27.31 -5.75
N PHE A 17 -38.09 -27.36 -4.42
CA PHE A 17 -36.81 -27.38 -3.71
C PHE A 17 -36.00 -28.64 -4.03
N ALA A 18 -36.62 -29.81 -3.99
CA ALA A 18 -35.97 -31.07 -4.37
C ALA A 18 -35.54 -31.05 -5.85
N LYS A 19 -36.34 -30.45 -6.74
CA LYS A 19 -36.03 -30.27 -8.17
C LYS A 19 -34.86 -29.29 -8.38
N ALA A 20 -34.81 -28.21 -7.61
CA ALA A 20 -33.68 -27.29 -7.62
C ALA A 20 -32.39 -27.99 -7.14
N LEU A 21 -32.48 -28.92 -6.18
CA LEU A 21 -31.34 -29.72 -5.72
C LEU A 21 -30.94 -30.87 -6.67
N SER A 22 -31.87 -31.39 -7.47
CA SER A 22 -31.66 -32.54 -8.36
C SER A 22 -31.42 -32.17 -9.83
N SER A 23 -31.49 -30.89 -10.20
CA SER A 23 -30.80 -30.46 -11.42
C SER A 23 -29.30 -30.69 -11.20
N ASP A 24 -28.61 -31.42 -12.07
CA ASP A 24 -27.23 -31.91 -11.85
C ASP A 24 -26.13 -30.80 -11.82
N THR A 25 -26.51 -29.52 -11.68
CA THR A 25 -25.67 -28.34 -11.96
C THR A 25 -25.59 -27.19 -10.92
N PRO A 26 -26.39 -27.07 -9.83
CA PRO A 26 -26.41 -25.86 -9.00
C PRO A 26 -25.50 -25.88 -7.77
N ILE A 27 -25.11 -27.02 -7.20
CA ILE A 27 -24.24 -27.05 -6.01
C ILE A 27 -22.87 -27.62 -6.33
N ILE A 28 -22.81 -28.72 -7.08
CA ILE A 28 -21.55 -29.40 -7.38
C ILE A 28 -20.63 -28.55 -8.26
N ASP A 29 -21.20 -27.80 -9.21
CA ASP A 29 -20.41 -26.94 -10.09
C ASP A 29 -20.02 -25.64 -9.40
N ILE A 30 -20.86 -25.13 -8.49
CA ILE A 30 -20.46 -24.04 -7.58
C ILE A 30 -19.28 -24.49 -6.72
N ALA A 31 -19.32 -25.69 -6.14
CA ALA A 31 -18.22 -26.22 -5.36
C ALA A 31 -16.93 -26.35 -6.19
N LYS A 32 -17.01 -26.87 -7.42
CA LYS A 32 -15.86 -26.94 -8.34
C LYS A 32 -15.31 -25.55 -8.69
N MET A 33 -16.18 -24.57 -8.94
CA MET A 33 -15.77 -23.18 -9.19
C MET A 33 -15.09 -22.58 -7.96
N MET A 34 -15.63 -22.80 -6.76
CA MET A 34 -15.04 -22.34 -5.51
C MET A 34 -13.69 -23.00 -5.23
N SER A 35 -13.54 -24.30 -5.47
CA SER A 35 -12.25 -24.99 -5.33
C SER A 35 -11.19 -24.41 -6.27
N ARG A 36 -11.55 -24.16 -7.55
CA ARG A 36 -10.64 -23.53 -8.51
C ARG A 36 -10.30 -22.09 -8.13
N LEU A 37 -11.25 -21.34 -7.58
CA LEU A 37 -11.00 -19.98 -7.09
C LEU A 37 -10.06 -19.98 -5.89
N ALA A 38 -10.26 -20.90 -4.93
CA ALA A 38 -9.39 -21.05 -3.77
C ALA A 38 -7.94 -21.33 -4.19
N GLU A 39 -7.74 -22.29 -5.10
CA GLU A 39 -6.40 -22.62 -5.62
C GLU A 39 -5.74 -21.41 -6.33
N ARG A 40 -6.50 -20.65 -7.13
CA ARG A 40 -5.97 -19.43 -7.77
C ARG A 40 -5.69 -18.32 -6.77
N LEU A 41 -6.48 -18.21 -5.70
CA LEU A 41 -6.27 -17.24 -4.62
C LEU A 41 -5.00 -17.57 -3.84
N ASP A 42 -4.74 -18.85 -3.58
CA ASP A 42 -3.52 -19.32 -2.93
C ASP A 42 -2.28 -19.02 -3.79
N CYS A 43 -2.35 -19.31 -5.09
CA CYS A 43 -1.29 -18.95 -6.04
C CYS A 43 -1.04 -17.44 -6.05
N THR A 44 -2.10 -16.63 -6.11
CA THR A 44 -1.99 -15.16 -6.10
C THR A 44 -1.38 -14.66 -4.81
N THR A 45 -1.78 -15.24 -3.67
CA THR A 45 -1.24 -14.90 -2.35
C THR A 45 0.25 -15.22 -2.25
N ALA A 46 0.69 -16.35 -2.79
CA ALA A 46 2.10 -16.71 -2.86
C ALA A 46 2.91 -15.71 -3.71
N VAL A 47 2.41 -15.36 -4.90
CA VAL A 47 3.04 -14.36 -5.77
C VAL A 47 3.12 -12.99 -5.10
N LEU A 48 2.05 -12.55 -4.43
CA LEU A 48 2.04 -11.28 -3.69
C LEU A 48 3.07 -11.25 -2.56
N ARG A 49 3.23 -12.36 -1.83
CA ARG A 49 4.25 -12.46 -0.77
C ARG A 49 5.67 -12.37 -1.32
N GLU A 50 5.96 -13.08 -2.42
CA GLU A 50 7.30 -13.05 -3.01
C GLU A 50 7.60 -11.69 -3.65
N THR A 51 6.64 -11.07 -4.34
CA THR A 51 6.82 -9.72 -4.90
C THR A 51 6.99 -8.66 -3.81
N ALA A 52 6.29 -8.78 -2.67
CA ALA A 52 6.51 -7.92 -1.52
C ALA A 52 7.95 -8.05 -0.98
N LYS A 53 8.44 -9.28 -0.77
CA LYS A 53 9.84 -9.52 -0.36
C LYS A 53 10.85 -8.92 -1.34
N GLN A 54 10.63 -9.09 -2.64
CA GLN A 54 11.51 -8.52 -3.67
C GLN A 54 11.51 -6.99 -3.63
N ARG A 55 10.35 -6.36 -3.42
CA ARG A 55 10.25 -4.90 -3.27
C ARG A 55 10.98 -4.41 -2.03
N ASP A 56 10.82 -5.09 -0.91
CA ASP A 56 11.49 -4.71 0.34
C ASP A 56 13.01 -4.88 0.24
N ALA A 57 13.47 -5.97 -0.39
CA ALA A 57 14.89 -6.19 -0.66
C ALA A 57 15.48 -5.13 -1.60
N LEU A 58 14.75 -4.75 -2.65
CA LEU A 58 15.18 -3.68 -3.56
C LEU A 58 15.26 -2.33 -2.84
N ALA A 59 14.28 -2.00 -2.00
CA ALA A 59 14.30 -0.78 -1.22
C ALA A 59 15.48 -0.74 -0.23
N ALA A 60 15.80 -1.87 0.41
CA ALA A 60 16.95 -1.99 1.29
C ALA A 60 18.28 -1.81 0.53
N LEU A 61 18.41 -2.41 -0.65
CA LEU A 61 19.59 -2.25 -1.51
C LEU A 61 19.75 -0.79 -1.97
N GLN A 62 18.67 -0.16 -2.43
CA GLN A 62 18.68 1.24 -2.82
C GLN A 62 19.10 2.15 -1.67
N GLN A 63 18.58 1.90 -0.46
CA GLN A 63 18.98 2.66 0.71
C GLN A 63 20.47 2.48 1.04
N GLN A 64 20.98 1.25 0.94
CA GLN A 64 22.38 0.94 1.16
C GLN A 64 23.29 1.64 0.13
N ASP A 65 22.92 1.59 -1.15
CA ASP A 65 23.67 2.22 -2.23
C ASP A 65 23.73 3.75 -2.05
N ILE A 66 22.60 4.38 -1.70
CA ILE A 66 22.55 5.80 -1.39
C ILE A 66 23.48 6.11 -0.22
N THR A 67 23.40 5.35 0.86
CA THR A 67 24.29 5.54 2.02
C THR A 67 25.75 5.41 1.65
N LYS A 68 26.12 4.43 0.82
CA LYS A 68 27.51 4.24 0.36
C LYS A 68 28.00 5.41 -0.48
N VAL A 69 27.20 5.88 -1.43
CA VAL A 69 27.55 7.05 -2.27
C VAL A 69 27.72 8.30 -1.41
N LEU A 70 26.87 8.51 -0.41
CA LEU A 70 27.01 9.63 0.53
C LEU A 70 28.27 9.54 1.37
N ASP A 71 28.66 8.33 1.81
CA ASP A 71 29.90 8.09 2.55
C ASP A 71 31.14 8.35 1.66
N GLU A 72 31.13 7.87 0.42
CA GLU A 72 32.19 8.14 -0.57
C GLU A 72 32.30 9.64 -0.90
N CYS A 73 31.20 10.38 -0.86
CA CYS A 73 31.17 11.83 -1.07
C CYS A 73 31.35 12.64 0.23
N SER A 74 31.53 12.00 1.38
CA SER A 74 31.48 12.65 2.70
C SER A 74 32.50 13.78 2.83
N GLU A 75 33.70 13.60 2.29
CA GLU A 75 34.77 14.60 2.30
C GLU A 75 34.40 15.88 1.50
N TYR A 76 33.59 15.77 0.45
CA TYR A 76 33.13 16.91 -0.34
C TYR A 76 31.83 17.52 0.18
N LEU A 77 31.04 16.73 0.91
CA LEU A 77 29.80 17.16 1.56
C LEU A 77 30.03 17.73 2.95
N ASP A 78 31.26 17.63 3.46
CA ASP A 78 31.63 18.23 4.73
C ASP A 78 31.45 19.75 4.69
N ARG A 79 30.89 20.26 5.78
CA ARG A 79 30.51 21.67 5.90
C ARG A 79 31.71 22.58 5.82
N ASP A 80 32.82 22.22 6.45
CA ASP A 80 34.04 23.02 6.44
C ASP A 80 34.61 23.05 5.03
N CYS A 81 34.64 21.89 4.35
CA CYS A 81 35.12 21.77 2.98
C CYS A 81 34.28 22.60 1.98
N ILE A 82 32.95 22.61 2.09
CA ILE A 82 32.07 23.43 1.25
C ILE A 82 32.25 24.92 1.53
N MET A 83 32.36 25.31 2.81
CA MET A 83 32.51 26.70 3.21
C MET A 83 33.84 27.28 2.74
N GLU A 84 34.92 26.51 2.87
CA GLU A 84 36.24 26.87 2.35
C GLU A 84 36.24 27.00 0.82
N SER A 85 35.68 26.02 0.11
CA SER A 85 35.60 26.02 -1.36
C SER A 85 34.80 27.20 -1.93
N ASN A 86 33.77 27.66 -1.21
CA ASN A 86 32.94 28.79 -1.62
C ASN A 86 33.38 30.14 -1.02
N GLY A 87 34.46 30.17 -0.24
CA GLY A 87 34.96 31.38 0.42
C GLY A 87 33.94 31.99 1.40
N ILE A 88 33.14 31.17 2.07
CA ILE A 88 32.09 31.61 3.00
C ILE A 88 32.59 31.45 4.44
N SER A 89 32.57 32.53 5.23
CA SER A 89 32.89 32.44 6.67
C SER A 89 31.72 31.90 7.50
N TYR A 90 32.03 31.38 8.68
CA TYR A 90 31.05 30.94 9.68
C TYR A 90 30.06 32.03 10.07
N GLU A 91 30.52 33.28 10.24
CA GLU A 91 29.60 34.38 10.57
C GLU A 91 28.63 34.66 9.42
N VAL A 92 29.13 34.67 8.17
CA VAL A 92 28.31 34.92 6.98
C VAL A 92 27.28 33.81 6.78
N ALA A 93 27.66 32.54 6.97
CA ALA A 93 26.74 31.40 6.89
C ALA A 93 25.63 31.48 7.95
N ALA A 94 26.00 31.78 9.21
CA ALA A 94 25.05 31.95 10.30
C ALA A 94 24.07 33.11 10.02
N GLN A 95 24.57 34.24 9.52
CA GLN A 95 23.74 35.38 9.19
C GLN A 95 22.76 35.09 8.04
N ARG A 96 23.19 34.33 7.02
CA ARG A 96 22.30 33.85 5.95
C ARG A 96 21.19 32.94 6.49
N GLN A 97 21.51 32.03 7.40
CA GLN A 97 20.53 31.15 8.04
C GLN A 97 19.49 31.94 8.85
N VAL A 98 19.95 32.94 9.63
CA VAL A 98 19.06 33.84 10.39
C VAL A 98 18.14 34.60 9.44
N GLY A 99 18.67 35.16 8.35
CA GLY A 99 17.87 35.87 7.34
C GLY A 99 16.84 34.97 6.65
N ALA A 100 17.21 33.74 6.29
CA ALA A 100 16.32 32.77 5.67
C ALA A 100 15.17 32.37 6.62
N LYS A 101 15.46 32.17 7.91
CA LYS A 101 14.44 31.88 8.93
C LYS A 101 13.49 33.05 9.14
N ALA A 102 14.03 34.28 9.25
CA ALA A 102 13.21 35.47 9.40
C ALA A 102 12.25 35.68 8.22
N LEU A 103 12.72 35.43 6.99
CA LEU A 103 11.89 35.46 5.79
C LEU A 103 10.82 34.35 5.81
N HIS A 104 11.19 33.11 6.13
CA HIS A 104 10.26 31.99 6.25
C HIS A 104 9.13 32.30 7.25
N ASP A 105 9.47 32.77 8.45
CA ASP A 105 8.50 33.13 9.48
C ASP A 105 7.56 34.26 9.01
N ALA A 106 8.09 35.24 8.26
CA ALA A 106 7.27 36.31 7.68
C ALA A 106 6.30 35.79 6.62
N LEU A 107 6.71 34.83 5.78
CA LEU A 107 5.85 34.20 4.79
C LEU A 107 4.75 33.35 5.43
N ILE A 108 5.08 32.57 6.46
CA ILE A 108 4.10 31.79 7.22
C ILE A 108 3.06 32.72 7.87
N ARG A 109 3.51 33.81 8.52
CA ARG A 109 2.59 34.81 9.10
C ARG A 109 1.68 35.45 8.05
N LYS A 110 2.19 35.75 6.86
CA LYS A 110 1.37 36.29 5.75
C LYS A 110 0.39 35.26 5.19
N GLY A 111 0.83 34.00 5.04
CA GLY A 111 0.00 32.91 4.54
C GLY A 111 -1.11 32.49 5.51
N ALA A 112 -0.87 32.60 6.82
CA ALA A 112 -1.88 32.38 7.85
C ALA A 112 -2.88 33.54 8.02
N ALA A 113 -2.66 34.67 7.34
CA ALA A 113 -3.52 35.85 7.36
C ALA A 113 -4.44 35.97 6.12
N LEU A 114 -4.41 34.96 5.24
CA LEU A 114 -5.32 34.76 4.11
C LEU A 114 -6.29 33.63 4.43
#